data_AF-A0AAW9ZX60-F1
#
_entry.id   AF-A0AAW9ZX60-F1
#
_cell.length_a   1.000
_cell.length_b   1.000
_cell.length_c   1.000
_cell.angle_alpha   90.00
_cell.angle_beta   90.00
_cell.angle_gamma   90.00
#
_symmetry.space_group_name_H-M   'P 1'
#
loop_
_entity.id
_entity.type
_entity.pdbx_description
1 polymer ?
#
loop_
_entity_poly.entity_id
_entity_poly.type
_entity_poly.pdbx_seq_one_letter_code
_entity_poly.pdbx_strand_id
1 'polypeptide(L)'
;MVEKRQLPVYSRRLREARQVYGLSQRNLGIKAGLDDFVASTRVNRYETGVHQPDLQTIQRLANALDVPVAYFYAEEDDLAQMILEYQRRGKPVP
;
A
#
# COMPACT_ATOMS: atom_id res chain seq x y z
N MET A 1 -8.68 -10.61 27.57
CA MET A 1 -8.99 -9.97 26.28
C MET A 1 -7.67 -9.64 25.62
N VAL A 2 -7.35 -10.22 24.47
CA VAL A 2 -6.12 -9.86 23.74
C VAL A 2 -6.37 -8.50 23.11
N GLU A 3 -5.59 -7.48 23.50
CA GLU A 3 -5.61 -6.18 22.82
C GLU A 3 -5.40 -6.42 21.32
N LYS A 4 -6.38 -6.04 20.50
CA LYS A 4 -6.19 -6.01 19.04
C LYS A 4 -5.09 -4.99 18.78
N ARG A 5 -3.90 -5.48 18.44
CA ARG A 5 -2.77 -4.62 18.05
C ARG A 5 -3.22 -3.70 16.92
N GLN A 6 -3.28 -2.40 17.18
CA GLN A 6 -3.55 -1.40 16.16
C GLN A 6 -2.37 -1.41 15.19
N LEU A 7 -2.65 -1.67 13.91
CA LEU A 7 -1.63 -1.66 12.87
C LEU A 7 -1.31 -0.21 12.50
N PRO A 8 -0.07 0.11 12.13
CA PRO A 8 0.26 1.40 11.53
C PRO A 8 -0.62 1.69 10.30
N VAL A 9 -0.93 2.96 10.06
CA VAL A 9 -1.78 3.42 8.94
C VAL A 9 -1.31 2.86 7.61
N TYR A 10 -0.01 2.95 7.34
CA TYR A 10 0.58 2.46 6.10
C TYR A 10 0.36 0.96 5.90
N SER A 11 0.35 0.17 6.98
CA SER A 11 0.14 -1.27 6.92
C SER A 11 -1.29 -1.59 6.50
N ARG A 12 -2.26 -0.89 7.11
CA ARG A 12 -3.68 -1.01 6.77
C ARG A 12 -3.93 -0.58 5.33
N ARG A 13 -3.50 0.64 4.96
CA ARG A 13 -3.69 1.22 3.63
C ARG A 13 -3.01 0.39 2.53
N LEU A 14 -1.82 -0.15 2.79
CA LEU A 14 -1.13 -1.04 1.84
C LEU A 14 -1.96 -2.29 1.53
N ARG A 15 -2.51 -2.92 2.57
CA ARG A 15 -3.35 -4.11 2.40
C ARG A 15 -4.64 -3.77 1.65
N GLU A 16 -5.29 -2.67 2.02
CA GLU A 16 -6.52 -2.19 1.37
C GLU A 16 -6.30 -1.94 -0.13
N ALA A 17 -5.32 -1.11 -0.49
CA ALA A 17 -5.01 -0.84 -1.89
C ALA A 17 -4.64 -2.11 -2.67
N ARG A 18 -3.84 -3.01 -2.06
CA ARG A 18 -3.49 -4.28 -2.70
C ARG A 18 -4.71 -5.15 -3.00
N GLN A 19 -5.63 -5.26 -2.04
CA GLN A 19 -6.84 -6.05 -2.18
C GLN A 19 -7.78 -5.45 -3.23
N VAL A 20 -7.95 -4.13 -3.24
CA VAL A 20 -8.74 -3.42 -4.26
C VAL A 20 -8.16 -3.60 -5.66
N TYR A 21 -6.83 -3.54 -5.80
CA TYR A 21 -6.15 -3.80 -7.07
C TYR A 21 -6.21 -5.28 -7.49
N GLY A 22 -6.47 -6.21 -6.56
CA GLY A 22 -6.52 -7.65 -6.82
C GLY A 22 -5.15 -8.34 -6.93
N LEU A 23 -4.11 -7.79 -6.29
CA LEU A 23 -2.77 -8.41 -6.31
C LEU A 23 -2.56 -9.36 -5.13
N SER A 24 -1.85 -10.46 -5.36
CA SER A 24 -1.23 -11.23 -4.27
C SER A 24 -0.07 -10.43 -3.65
N GLN A 25 0.30 -10.75 -2.41
CA GLN A 25 1.48 -10.12 -1.76
C GLN A 25 2.76 -10.31 -2.58
N ARG A 26 2.94 -11.51 -3.15
CA ARG A 26 4.05 -11.82 -4.07
C ARG A 26 4.02 -10.91 -5.31
N ASN A 27 2.89 -10.85 -6.01
CA ASN A 27 2.77 -10.07 -7.25
C ASN A 27 2.96 -8.57 -7.00
N LEU A 28 2.46 -8.05 -5.87
CA LEU A 28 2.73 -6.66 -5.48
C LEU A 28 4.23 -6.45 -5.26
N GLY A 29 4.90 -7.32 -4.50
CA GLY A 29 6.32 -7.20 -4.24
C GLY A 29 7.15 -7.20 -5.53
N ILE A 30 6.87 -8.14 -6.45
CA ILE A 30 7.54 -8.21 -7.76
C ILE A 30 7.29 -6.93 -8.56
N LYS A 31 6.04 -6.46 -8.66
CA LYS A 31 5.71 -5.20 -9.37
C LYS A 31 6.39 -3.98 -8.76
N ALA A 32 6.62 -3.98 -7.45
CA ALA A 32 7.37 -2.94 -6.75
C ALA A 32 8.90 -3.10 -6.84
N GLY A 33 9.40 -4.03 -7.65
CA GLY A 33 10.83 -4.26 -7.87
C GLY A 33 11.53 -4.99 -6.72
N LEU A 34 10.78 -5.76 -5.91
CA LEU A 34 11.37 -6.71 -4.96
C LEU A 34 11.73 -8.00 -5.69
N ASP A 35 12.81 -8.64 -5.22
CA ASP A 35 13.18 -9.98 -5.65
C ASP A 35 12.06 -10.98 -5.36
N ASP A 36 11.80 -11.85 -6.34
CA ASP A 36 10.69 -12.80 -6.34
C ASP A 36 10.70 -13.72 -5.10
N PHE A 37 11.87 -14.21 -4.70
CA PHE A 37 12.01 -15.14 -3.58
C PHE A 37 11.62 -14.53 -2.23
N VAL A 38 11.65 -13.20 -2.11
CA VAL A 38 11.34 -12.49 -0.85
C VAL A 38 10.11 -11.59 -0.95
N ALA A 39 9.52 -11.45 -2.14
CA ALA A 39 8.45 -10.50 -2.43
C ALA A 39 7.24 -10.68 -1.50
N SER A 40 6.74 -11.91 -1.35
CA SER A 40 5.60 -12.22 -0.49
C SER A 40 5.89 -11.91 0.97
N THR A 41 7.05 -12.36 1.49
CA THR A 41 7.46 -12.17 2.89
C THR A 41 7.65 -10.70 3.23
N ARG A 42 8.26 -9.89 2.35
CA ARG A 42 8.43 -8.46 2.60
C ARG A 42 7.10 -7.72 2.65
N VAL A 43 6.23 -7.93 1.66
CA VAL A 43 4.91 -7.28 1.63
C VAL A 43 4.08 -7.69 2.85
N ASN A 44 4.12 -8.97 3.24
CA ASN A 44 3.46 -9.44 4.45
C ASN A 44 3.93 -8.69 5.70
N ARG A 45 5.24 -8.51 5.86
CA ARG A 45 5.84 -7.77 6.98
C ARG A 45 5.44 -6.29 7.00
N TYR A 46 5.27 -5.66 5.83
CA TYR A 46 4.74 -4.31 5.73
C TYR A 46 3.27 -4.23 6.14
N GLU A 47 2.43 -5.15 5.65
CA GLU A 47 0.99 -5.20 5.97
C GLU A 47 0.68 -5.60 7.42
N THR A 48 1.64 -6.23 8.11
CA THR A 48 1.51 -6.64 9.52
C THR A 48 2.22 -5.67 10.47
N GLY A 49 2.82 -4.60 9.95
CA GLY A 49 3.53 -3.60 10.74
C GLY A 49 4.80 -4.13 11.42
N VAL A 50 5.30 -5.30 11.01
CA VAL A 50 6.57 -5.87 11.52
C VAL A 50 7.74 -5.05 11.03
N HIS A 51 7.67 -4.57 9.78
CA HIS A 51 8.63 -3.63 9.23
C HIS A 51 7.91 -2.44 8.62
N GLN A 52 8.52 -1.26 8.78
CA GLN A 52 8.12 -0.06 8.05
C GLN A 52 8.88 -0.02 6.72
N PRO A 53 8.22 0.17 5.58
CA PRO A 53 8.90 0.45 4.32
C PRO A 53 9.57 1.84 4.39
N ASP A 54 10.77 1.95 3.83
CA ASP A 54 11.39 3.26 3.61
C ASP A 54 10.66 4.06 2.52
N LEU A 55 11.04 5.33 2.36
CA LEU A 55 10.40 6.22 1.40
C LEU A 55 10.50 5.70 -0.06
N GLN A 56 11.64 5.12 -0.43
CA GLN A 56 11.82 4.59 -1.78
C GLN A 56 10.92 3.38 -2.03
N THR A 57 10.77 2.51 -1.04
CA THR A 57 9.93 1.33 -1.11
C THR A 57 8.46 1.70 -1.12
N ILE A 58 8.02 2.65 -0.28
CA ILE A 58 6.62 3.10 -0.30
C ILE A 58 6.26 3.77 -1.64
N GLN A 59 7.19 4.53 -2.25
CA GLN A 59 6.98 5.10 -3.58
C GLN A 59 6.84 4.02 -4.67
N ARG A 60 7.66 2.97 -4.63
CA ARG A 60 7.56 1.83 -5.56
C ARG A 60 6.24 1.07 -5.37
N LEU A 61 5.79 0.88 -4.12
CA LEU A 61 4.50 0.27 -3.82
C LEU A 61 3.34 1.14 -4.32
N ALA A 62 3.39 2.47 -4.13
CA ALA A 62 2.42 3.42 -4.67
C ALA A 62 2.29 3.28 -6.19
N ASN A 63 3.44 3.31 -6.89
CA ASN A 63 3.48 3.18 -8.34
C ASN A 63 2.91 1.83 -8.81
N ALA A 64 3.24 0.73 -8.12
CA ALA A 64 2.74 -0.61 -8.46
C ALA A 64 1.22 -0.77 -8.24
N LEU A 65 0.66 -0.01 -7.30
CA LEU A 65 -0.77 -0.01 -6.96
C LEU A 65 -1.54 1.12 -7.66
N ASP A 66 -0.86 1.95 -8.42
CA ASP A 66 -1.38 3.16 -9.03
C ASP A 66 -2.12 4.09 -8.05
N VAL A 67 -1.56 4.32 -6.87
CA VAL A 67 -2.10 5.24 -5.84
C VAL A 67 -1.08 6.31 -5.45
N PRO A 68 -1.50 7.49 -4.92
CA PRO A 68 -0.56 8.51 -4.47
C PRO A 68 0.11 8.06 -3.17
N VAL A 69 1.38 8.41 -2.93
CA VAL A 69 2.07 8.05 -1.68
C VAL A 69 1.32 8.54 -0.44
N ALA A 70 0.68 9.71 -0.52
CA ALA A 70 -0.13 10.28 0.56
C ALA A 70 -1.24 9.33 1.05
N TYR A 71 -1.76 8.44 0.19
CA TYR A 71 -2.80 7.47 0.55
C TYR A 71 -2.36 6.56 1.70
N PHE A 72 -1.06 6.20 1.78
CA PHE A 72 -0.54 5.33 2.84
C PHE A 72 -0.49 6.00 4.22
N TYR A 73 -0.70 7.31 4.30
CA TYR A 73 -0.61 8.09 5.53
C TYR A 73 -1.94 8.74 5.92
N ALA A 74 -3.01 8.50 5.17
CA ALA A 74 -4.35 8.99 5.50
C ALA A 74 -5.00 8.07 6.55
N GLU A 75 -5.16 8.55 7.78
CA GLU A 75 -5.80 7.79 8.85
C GLU A 75 -7.30 7.67 8.60
N GLU A 76 -7.95 8.73 8.15
CA GLU A 76 -9.37 8.78 7.92
C GLU A 76 -9.72 8.20 6.54
N ASP A 77 -10.78 7.40 6.48
CA ASP A 77 -11.18 6.71 5.25
C ASP A 77 -11.69 7.68 4.18
N ASP A 78 -12.38 8.74 4.58
CA ASP A 78 -12.84 9.81 3.70
C ASP A 78 -11.67 10.58 3.09
N LEU A 79 -10.64 10.93 3.88
CA LEU A 79 -9.41 11.55 3.39
C LEU A 79 -8.69 10.64 2.38
N ALA A 80 -8.59 9.34 2.69
CA ALA A 80 -8.00 8.36 1.80
C ALA A 80 -8.75 8.28 0.45
N GLN A 81 -10.08 8.32 0.46
CA GLN A 81 -10.88 8.38 -0.77
C GLN A 81 -10.63 9.68 -1.55
N MET A 82 -10.63 10.84 -0.88
CA MET A 82 -10.36 12.13 -1.54
C MET A 82 -8.99 12.15 -2.25
N ILE A 83 -7.96 11.55 -1.63
CA ILE A 83 -6.62 11.41 -2.23
C ILE A 83 -6.68 10.58 -3.52
N LEU A 84 -7.39 9.45 -3.51
CA LEU A 84 -7.56 8.62 -4.71
C LEU A 84 -8.35 9.35 -5.81
N GLU A 85 -9.39 10.10 -5.45
CA GLU A 85 -10.16 10.90 -6.40
C GLU A 85 -9.33 12.02 -7.04
N TYR A 86 -8.47 12.70 -6.27
CA TYR A 86 -7.58 13.73 -6.77
C TYR A 86 -6.70 13.20 -7.92
N GLN A 87 -6.14 11.99 -7.76
CA GLN A 87 -5.32 11.35 -8.78
C GLN A 87 -6.11 11.08 -10.07
N ARG A 88 -7.36 10.64 -9.97
CA ARG A 88 -8.23 10.38 -11.13
C ARG A 88 -8.51 11.65 -11.94
N ARG A 89 -8.62 12.80 -11.28
CA ARG A 89 -8.85 14.10 -11.95
C ARG A 89 -7.61 14.61 -12.69
N GLY A 90 -6.41 14.25 -12.24
CA GLY A 90 -5.13 14.68 -12.82
C GLY A 90 -4.63 13.82 -13.99
N LYS A 91 -5.24 12.65 -14.24
CA LYS A 91 -4.92 11.80 -15.40
C LYS A 91 -5.97 12.03 -16.49
N PRO A 92 -5.59 12.31 -17.76
CA PRO A 92 -6.56 12.30 -18.84
C PRO A 92 -7.18 10.89 -18.94
N VAL A 93 -8.50 10.84 -18.94
CA VAL A 93 -9.24 9.59 -19.24
C VAL A 93 -8.95 9.25 -20.72
N PRO A 94 -8.55 8.00 -21.04
CA PRO A 94 -8.39 7.59 -22.43
C PRO A 94 -9.70 7.66 -23.22
#